data_AF-A0A958ASX8-F1
#
_entry.id   AF-A0A958ASX8-F1
#
_cell.length_a   1.000
_cell.length_b   1.000
_cell.length_c   1.000
_cell.angle_alpha   90.00
_cell.angle_beta   90.00
_cell.angle_gamma   90.00
#
_symmetry.space_group_name_H-M   'P 1'
#
loop_
_entity.id
_entity.type
_entity.pdbx_description
1 polymer ?
#
loop_
_entity_poly.entity_id
_entity_poly.type
_entity_poly.pdbx_seq_one_letter_code
_entity_poly.pdbx_strand_id
1 'polypeptide(L)'
;MDRNDLPNRTRYYNRTPWLPIALAIFLAVGLLFGSGAYQLASGTPIITATKTDSLVVDNDTDGQADPGDTLEYTIQIQNTGDTNATNVEFNDTLDANTTLNGVAHVSPLAFADSYTSLGNVGITVNTANGVLANDVDPDNNVSLSVIPNAGGTAQGGAFAIGADGGFSYLPPVGFEGIDTFNYTLTDGDSVTPNDTETVTITVNEVIWFIDNSVAGPGTGHINNPFSTVQNFNNLAADEEGDIIFIYETGSGVYVGDTQLLNNQTVIGQGASSSIAAITGITVPPF
;
A
#
# COMPACT_ATOMS: atom_id res chain seq x y z
N MET A 1 -21.89 49.96 2.64
CA MET A 1 -23.17 49.46 3.20
C MET A 1 -23.90 48.77 2.05
N ASP A 2 -23.54 47.52 1.80
CA ASP A 2 -24.07 46.59 0.79
C ASP A 2 -23.39 45.26 1.13
N ARG A 3 -23.99 44.07 1.11
CA ARG A 3 -25.37 43.60 0.86
C ARG A 3 -25.30 42.10 1.26
N ASN A 4 -26.37 41.57 1.85
CA ASN A 4 -26.84 40.18 1.80
C ASN A 4 -25.80 39.02 1.69
N ASP A 5 -25.81 38.08 2.64
CA ASP A 5 -26.69 36.91 2.48
C ASP A 5 -27.07 36.23 3.81
N LEU A 6 -28.27 35.65 3.81
CA LEU A 6 -29.06 35.15 4.94
C LEU A 6 -28.75 33.67 5.29
N PRO A 7 -29.27 33.15 6.43
CA PRO A 7 -28.79 31.94 7.09
C PRO A 7 -29.37 30.66 6.47
N ASN A 8 -28.61 29.56 6.49
CA ASN A 8 -29.24 28.25 6.44
C ASN A 8 -28.54 27.16 7.24
N ARG A 9 -29.40 26.36 7.84
CA ARG A 9 -29.19 25.32 8.85
C ARG A 9 -28.61 24.02 8.27
N THR A 10 -27.73 23.41 9.09
CA THR A 10 -27.57 21.98 9.39
C THR A 10 -27.24 21.02 8.23
N ARG A 11 -26.13 20.29 8.35
CA ARG A 11 -26.08 18.84 8.68
C ARG A 11 -24.69 18.26 8.45
N TYR A 12 -24.18 17.58 9.47
CA TYR A 12 -23.15 16.54 9.37
C TYR A 12 -23.51 15.54 8.27
N TYR A 13 -22.54 15.09 7.47
CA TYR A 13 -22.56 13.73 6.92
C TYR A 13 -21.15 13.16 6.73
N ASN A 14 -20.90 12.14 7.54
CA ASN A 14 -20.20 10.88 7.25
C ASN A 14 -19.76 10.69 5.78
N ARG A 15 -18.45 10.54 5.55
CA ARG A 15 -17.92 9.95 4.31
C ARG A 15 -17.69 8.45 4.52
N THR A 16 -18.36 7.64 3.70
CA THR A 16 -17.98 6.27 3.35
C THR A 16 -16.60 6.25 2.67
N PRO A 17 -15.86 5.13 2.76
CA PRO A 17 -14.44 5.07 2.43
C PRO A 17 -14.18 5.18 0.93
N TRP A 18 -13.00 5.71 0.65
CA TRP A 18 -12.40 6.00 -0.65
C TRP A 18 -12.39 4.79 -1.59
N LEU A 19 -12.71 5.03 -2.87
CA LEU A 19 -12.29 4.16 -3.97
C LEU A 19 -10.85 4.57 -4.31
N PRO A 20 -9.82 3.73 -4.08
CA PRO A 20 -8.56 3.92 -4.76
C PRO A 20 -8.82 3.72 -6.25
N ILE A 21 -8.27 4.59 -7.09
CA ILE A 21 -8.28 4.40 -8.54
C ILE A 21 -7.38 3.19 -8.81
N ALA A 22 -8.01 2.01 -8.86
CA ALA A 22 -7.36 0.79 -9.30
C ALA A 22 -6.89 0.99 -10.74
N LEU A 23 -5.58 0.98 -10.94
CA LEU A 23 -4.98 0.74 -12.25
C LEU A 23 -5.36 -0.69 -12.65
N ALA A 24 -6.43 -0.85 -13.42
CA ALA A 24 -6.81 -2.12 -14.00
C ALA A 24 -5.79 -2.49 -15.08
N ILE A 25 -4.73 -3.21 -14.70
CA ILE A 25 -3.87 -3.92 -15.65
C ILE A 25 -4.64 -5.17 -16.08
N PHE A 26 -5.36 -5.08 -17.21
CA PHE A 26 -5.82 -6.26 -17.92
C PHE A 26 -4.64 -6.88 -18.66
N LEU A 27 -4.13 -8.01 -18.16
CA LEU A 27 -3.30 -8.90 -18.95
C LEU A 27 -4.23 -9.61 -19.96
N ALA A 28 -4.09 -9.30 -21.25
CA ALA A 28 -4.65 -10.10 -22.31
C ALA A 28 -3.50 -10.68 -23.16
N VAL A 29 -3.33 -11.99 -23.00
CA VAL A 29 -2.53 -12.85 -23.87
C VAL A 29 -2.93 -12.64 -25.34
N GLY A 30 -1.93 -12.36 -26.18
CA GLY A 30 -1.94 -12.62 -27.62
C GLY A 30 -3.12 -12.07 -28.44
N LEU A 31 -3.16 -10.75 -28.66
CA LEU A 31 -3.93 -10.18 -29.78
C LEU A 31 -3.08 -9.19 -30.58
N LEU A 32 -2.96 -9.53 -31.86
CA LEU A 32 -2.34 -8.78 -32.95
C LEU A 32 -2.78 -7.30 -32.91
N PHE A 33 -1.91 -6.37 -32.50
CA PHE A 33 -2.22 -4.94 -32.61
C PHE A 33 -2.21 -4.54 -34.09
N GLY A 34 -3.39 -4.23 -34.62
CA GLY A 34 -3.55 -3.59 -35.92
C GLY A 34 -2.92 -2.20 -35.92
N SER A 35 -2.50 -1.73 -37.10
CA SER A 35 -1.95 -0.39 -37.31
C SER A 35 -3.00 0.69 -37.03
N GLY A 36 -3.02 1.21 -35.81
CA GLY A 36 -3.77 2.38 -35.38
C GLY A 36 -2.94 3.16 -34.38
N ALA A 37 -3.02 4.49 -34.42
CA ALA A 37 -2.38 5.33 -33.42
C ALA A 37 -3.06 5.12 -32.06
N TYR A 38 -2.34 4.58 -31.08
CA TYR A 38 -2.78 4.53 -29.69
C TYR A 38 -2.44 5.88 -29.06
N GLN A 39 -3.47 6.67 -28.73
CA GLN A 39 -3.29 7.89 -27.97
C GLN A 39 -3.14 7.51 -26.49
N LEU A 40 -1.94 7.71 -25.94
CA LEU A 40 -1.74 7.68 -24.50
C LEU A 40 -2.62 8.79 -23.89
N ALA A 41 -3.48 8.44 -22.95
CA ALA A 41 -4.24 9.43 -22.18
C ALA A 41 -3.24 10.28 -21.39
N SER A 42 -2.94 11.48 -21.89
CA SER A 42 -2.31 12.51 -21.08
C SER A 42 -3.39 13.05 -20.17
N GLY A 43 -3.44 12.56 -18.94
CA GLY A 43 -4.30 13.16 -17.93
C GLY A 43 -3.86 14.60 -17.60
N THR A 44 -4.72 15.32 -16.88
CA THR A 44 -4.49 16.71 -16.47
C THR A 44 -4.78 16.85 -14.98
N PRO A 45 -3.89 17.44 -14.18
CA PRO A 45 -4.22 17.74 -12.79
C PRO A 45 -5.32 18.81 -12.75
N ILE A 46 -6.30 18.63 -11.88
CA ILE A 46 -7.38 19.61 -11.66
C ILE A 46 -7.41 19.94 -10.18
N ILE A 47 -6.81 21.08 -9.83
CA ILE A 47 -6.73 21.53 -8.44
C ILE A 47 -7.92 22.43 -8.11
N THR A 48 -8.61 22.09 -7.03
CA THR A 48 -9.65 22.92 -6.42
C THR A 48 -9.26 23.24 -4.99
N ALA A 49 -9.55 24.47 -4.55
CA ALA A 49 -9.37 24.90 -3.17
C ALA A 49 -10.67 25.50 -2.63
N THR A 50 -11.05 25.13 -1.42
CA THR A 50 -12.18 25.71 -0.69
C THR A 50 -11.73 26.16 0.69
N LYS A 51 -12.15 27.36 1.10
CA LYS A 51 -11.86 27.92 2.43
C LYS A 51 -13.18 28.08 3.17
N THR A 52 -13.23 27.59 4.41
CA THR A 52 -14.35 27.75 5.32
C THR A 52 -13.85 28.29 6.65
N ASP A 53 -14.72 28.98 7.36
CA ASP A 53 -14.46 29.56 8.67
C ASP A 53 -15.49 29.09 9.70
N SER A 54 -15.09 29.10 10.97
CA SER A 54 -15.99 28.86 12.09
C SER A 54 -15.59 29.71 13.30
N LEU A 55 -16.59 30.18 14.05
CA LEU A 55 -16.39 30.89 15.32
C LEU A 55 -16.15 29.87 16.43
N VAL A 56 -14.92 29.84 16.96
CA VAL A 56 -14.52 28.86 17.99
C VAL A 56 -14.50 29.45 19.40
N VAL A 57 -14.21 30.74 19.53
CA VAL A 57 -14.32 31.48 20.80
C VAL A 57 -15.12 32.74 20.53
N ASP A 58 -16.32 32.78 21.10
CA ASP A 58 -17.27 33.90 21.07
C ASP A 58 -17.29 34.52 22.48
N ASN A 59 -16.60 35.66 22.65
CA ASN A 59 -16.40 36.25 23.96
C ASN A 59 -17.61 37.01 24.48
N ASP A 60 -18.43 37.55 23.59
CA ASP A 60 -19.63 38.32 23.95
C ASP A 60 -20.93 37.53 23.78
N THR A 61 -20.84 36.31 23.25
CA THR A 61 -21.89 35.29 23.13
C THR A 61 -23.03 35.68 22.19
N ASP A 62 -22.75 36.53 21.20
CA ASP A 62 -23.74 37.03 20.27
C ASP A 62 -23.86 36.18 18.97
N GLY A 63 -22.94 35.22 18.79
CA GLY A 63 -22.88 34.32 17.64
C GLY A 63 -22.36 34.96 16.36
N GLN A 64 -21.77 36.14 16.44
CA GLN A 64 -21.10 36.86 15.36
C GLN A 64 -19.59 36.89 15.61
N ALA A 65 -18.84 37.22 14.56
CA ALA A 65 -17.40 37.36 14.66
C ALA A 65 -17.06 38.81 14.96
N ASP A 66 -16.60 39.08 16.18
CA ASP A 66 -16.29 40.44 16.66
C ASP A 66 -14.82 40.60 17.09
N PRO A 67 -14.33 41.87 17.22
CA PRO A 67 -12.97 42.12 17.68
C PRO A 67 -12.68 41.49 19.05
N GLY A 68 -11.78 40.50 19.07
CA GLY A 68 -11.39 39.77 20.28
C GLY A 68 -11.71 38.28 20.21
N ASP A 69 -12.62 37.89 19.31
CA ASP A 69 -13.00 36.49 19.10
C ASP A 69 -11.95 35.69 18.34
N THR A 70 -12.09 34.36 18.38
CA THR A 70 -11.21 33.45 17.66
C THR A 70 -12.00 32.71 16.59
N LEU A 71 -11.50 32.77 15.36
CA LEU A 71 -11.99 32.02 14.22
C LEU A 71 -11.02 30.89 13.89
N GLU A 72 -11.55 29.73 13.52
CA GLU A 72 -10.80 28.65 12.89
C GLU A 72 -11.11 28.64 11.40
N TYR A 73 -10.05 28.67 10.57
CA TYR A 73 -10.15 28.53 9.13
C TYR A 73 -9.68 27.16 8.71
N THR A 74 -10.47 26.50 7.85
CA THR A 74 -10.09 25.24 7.21
C THR A 74 -10.00 25.44 5.72
N ILE A 75 -8.89 25.02 5.14
CA ILE A 75 -8.66 25.06 3.69
C ILE A 75 -8.53 23.63 3.21
N GLN A 76 -9.39 23.25 2.27
CA GLN A 76 -9.32 21.96 1.61
C GLN A 76 -8.79 22.16 0.20
N ILE A 77 -7.66 21.54 -0.10
CA ILE A 77 -7.07 21.49 -1.45
C ILE A 77 -7.24 20.07 -1.95
N GLN A 78 -7.75 19.91 -3.17
CA GLN A 78 -7.97 18.61 -3.77
C GLN A 78 -7.48 18.58 -5.21
N ASN A 79 -6.74 17.54 -5.57
CA ASN A 79 -6.53 17.16 -6.96
C ASN A 79 -7.66 16.21 -7.39
N THR A 80 -8.54 16.69 -8.27
CA THR A 80 -9.64 15.92 -8.87
C THR A 80 -9.31 15.46 -10.29
N GLY A 81 -8.08 15.76 -10.76
CA GLY A 81 -7.55 15.29 -12.02
C GLY A 81 -7.10 13.83 -11.94
N ASP A 82 -6.74 13.29 -13.10
CA ASP A 82 -6.30 11.91 -13.30
C ASP A 82 -4.76 11.77 -13.32
N THR A 83 -4.03 12.85 -13.00
CA THR A 83 -2.57 12.86 -12.88
C THR A 83 -2.12 13.67 -11.67
N ASN A 84 -0.96 13.32 -11.13
CA ASN A 84 -0.33 14.07 -10.03
C ASN A 84 -0.15 15.55 -10.40
N ALA A 85 -0.52 16.42 -9.48
CA ALA A 85 -0.24 17.83 -9.59
C ALA A 85 1.14 18.11 -8.98
N THR A 86 2.08 18.57 -9.81
CA THR A 86 3.44 18.91 -9.36
C THR A 86 3.60 20.42 -9.27
N ASN A 87 4.40 20.91 -8.32
CA ASN A 87 4.72 22.34 -8.15
C ASN A 87 3.46 23.20 -7.94
N VAL A 88 2.49 22.70 -7.17
CA VAL A 88 1.32 23.48 -6.77
C VAL A 88 1.71 24.39 -5.61
N GLU A 89 1.59 25.69 -5.81
CA GLU A 89 1.73 26.68 -4.75
C GLU A 89 0.36 27.24 -4.38
N PHE A 90 0.07 27.28 -3.08
CA PHE A 90 -1.13 27.90 -2.53
C PHE A 90 -0.72 29.07 -1.63
N ASN A 91 -1.30 30.25 -1.87
CA ASN A 91 -1.05 31.45 -1.09
C ASN A 91 -2.38 32.05 -0.62
N ASP A 92 -2.54 32.18 0.70
CA ASP A 92 -3.69 32.81 1.34
C ASP A 92 -3.23 34.01 2.15
N THR A 93 -3.90 35.15 1.95
CA THR A 93 -3.55 36.39 2.65
C THR A 93 -4.54 36.58 3.80
N LEU A 94 -4.02 36.71 5.01
CA LEU A 94 -4.85 37.01 6.18
C LEU A 94 -5.59 38.34 5.98
N ASP A 95 -6.85 38.39 6.44
CA ASP A 95 -7.60 39.64 6.47
C ASP A 95 -6.89 40.65 7.38
N ALA A 96 -6.86 41.92 6.97
CA ALA A 96 -6.16 42.99 7.68
C ALA A 96 -6.66 43.21 9.12
N ASN A 97 -7.87 42.73 9.46
CA ASN A 97 -8.45 42.83 10.80
C ASN A 97 -8.26 41.56 11.62
N THR A 98 -7.56 40.56 11.10
CA THR A 98 -7.27 39.29 11.78
C THR A 98 -5.78 39.17 12.08
N THR A 99 -5.47 38.40 13.13
CA THR A 99 -4.10 37.99 13.45
C THR A 99 -4.07 36.49 13.63
N LEU A 100 -3.07 35.82 13.05
CA LEU A 100 -2.89 34.37 13.26
C LEU A 100 -2.55 34.10 14.73
N ASN A 101 -3.33 33.22 15.36
CA ASN A 101 -3.08 32.76 16.72
C ASN A 101 -2.54 31.32 16.68
N GLY A 102 -1.21 31.17 16.70
CA GLY A 102 -0.55 29.86 16.63
C GLY A 102 0.15 29.62 15.28
N VAL A 103 0.19 28.35 14.86
CA VAL A 103 0.75 27.91 13.59
C VAL A 103 -0.35 27.32 12.71
N ALA A 104 -0.14 27.30 11.39
CA ALA A 104 -1.00 26.52 10.50
C ALA A 104 -0.65 25.04 10.62
N HIS A 105 -1.68 24.20 10.57
CA HIS A 105 -1.57 22.75 10.62
C HIS A 105 -1.94 22.19 9.24
N VAL A 106 -1.14 21.28 8.69
CA VAL A 106 -1.39 20.67 7.38
C VAL A 106 -1.37 19.16 7.50
N SER A 107 -2.38 18.49 6.93
CA SER A 107 -2.41 17.02 6.92
C SER A 107 -1.22 16.46 6.13
N PRO A 108 -0.70 15.28 6.50
CA PRO A 108 0.33 14.61 5.73
C PRO A 108 -0.26 14.11 4.40
N LEU A 109 0.61 13.86 3.43
CA LEU A 109 0.25 13.35 2.10
C LEU A 109 0.90 11.99 1.90
N ALA A 110 0.07 10.95 1.81
CA ALA A 110 0.48 9.60 1.51
C ALA A 110 0.52 9.36 0.00
N PHE A 111 1.51 8.60 -0.49
CA PHE A 111 1.65 8.26 -1.91
C PHE A 111 1.73 6.75 -2.11
N ALA A 112 1.02 6.25 -3.14
CA ALA A 112 0.94 4.81 -3.39
C ALA A 112 2.29 4.14 -3.60
N ASP A 113 2.44 2.95 -3.01
CA ASP A 113 3.64 2.14 -3.07
C ASP A 113 3.46 0.91 -3.95
N SER A 114 4.57 0.40 -4.48
CA SER A 114 4.58 -0.82 -5.28
C SER A 114 5.82 -1.66 -5.01
N TYR A 115 5.60 -2.95 -4.74
CA TYR A 115 6.63 -3.94 -4.45
C TYR A 115 6.41 -5.22 -5.27
N THR A 116 7.43 -6.06 -5.31
CA THR A 116 7.37 -7.39 -5.92
C THR A 116 7.72 -8.44 -4.88
N SER A 117 7.05 -9.59 -4.92
CA SER A 117 7.30 -10.73 -4.03
C SER A 117 7.35 -12.03 -4.84
N LEU A 118 7.96 -13.06 -4.27
CA LEU A 118 7.82 -14.44 -4.75
C LEU A 118 6.64 -15.13 -4.06
N GLY A 119 5.94 -15.98 -4.82
CA GLY A 119 4.88 -16.84 -4.29
C GLY A 119 5.43 -17.77 -3.21
N ASN A 120 4.67 -18.00 -2.14
CA ASN A 120 5.04 -18.80 -0.97
C ASN A 120 6.31 -18.38 -0.18
N VAL A 121 6.98 -17.29 -0.58
CA VAL A 121 8.14 -16.74 0.13
C VAL A 121 7.76 -15.49 0.92
N GLY A 122 7.06 -14.55 0.28
CA GLY A 122 6.79 -13.24 0.85
C GLY A 122 7.97 -12.27 0.74
N ILE A 123 7.81 -11.11 1.38
CA ILE A 123 8.82 -10.05 1.45
C ILE A 123 8.87 -9.42 2.85
N THR A 124 10.02 -8.86 3.20
CA THR A 124 10.19 -8.00 4.37
C THR A 124 10.93 -6.75 3.91
N VAL A 125 10.23 -5.63 3.93
CA VAL A 125 10.74 -4.34 3.48
C VAL A 125 11.23 -3.56 4.68
N ASN A 126 12.49 -3.15 4.63
CA ASN A 126 13.10 -2.33 5.67
C ASN A 126 12.66 -0.86 5.57
N THR A 127 12.90 -0.08 6.62
CA THR A 127 12.43 1.32 6.73
C THR A 127 13.01 2.26 5.69
N ALA A 128 14.19 1.99 5.13
CA ALA A 128 14.77 2.85 4.09
C ALA A 128 14.03 2.73 2.74
N ASN A 129 13.30 1.64 2.53
CA ASN A 129 12.50 1.39 1.34
C ASN A 129 11.01 1.19 1.69
N GLY A 130 10.62 1.48 2.94
CA GLY A 130 9.26 1.34 3.43
C GLY A 130 8.33 2.41 2.86
N VAL A 131 7.06 2.36 3.26
CA VAL A 131 6.00 3.22 2.70
C VAL A 131 6.23 4.70 2.93
N LEU A 132 7.03 5.07 3.95
CA LEU A 132 7.33 6.47 4.25
C LEU A 132 8.33 7.12 3.26
N ALA A 133 8.91 6.37 2.32
CA ALA A 133 10.00 6.84 1.48
C ALA A 133 9.59 7.92 0.46
N ASN A 134 8.33 7.92 0.04
CA ASN A 134 7.74 8.86 -0.93
C ASN A 134 6.69 9.80 -0.29
N ASP A 135 6.35 9.60 0.97
CA ASP A 135 5.38 10.40 1.72
C ASP A 135 5.91 11.79 2.10
N VAL A 136 4.99 12.76 2.26
CA VAL A 136 5.35 14.16 2.51
C VAL A 136 4.55 14.74 3.66
N ASP A 137 5.24 15.41 4.58
CA ASP A 137 4.65 16.36 5.52
C ASP A 137 4.88 17.80 5.00
N PRO A 138 3.83 18.51 4.56
CA PRO A 138 3.97 19.87 4.06
C PRO A 138 4.40 20.90 5.12
N ASP A 139 4.00 20.75 6.37
CA ASP A 139 4.31 21.73 7.42
C ASP A 139 5.59 21.39 8.21
N ASN A 140 6.06 20.13 8.10
CA ASN A 140 7.29 19.61 8.70
C ASN A 140 7.36 19.82 10.21
N ASN A 141 6.21 19.86 10.88
CA ASN A 141 6.14 20.14 12.32
C ASN A 141 6.59 18.92 13.16
N VAL A 142 6.39 17.70 12.65
CA VAL A 142 6.63 16.41 13.32
C VAL A 142 7.07 15.38 12.27
N SER A 143 7.84 14.37 12.70
CA SER A 143 8.20 13.26 11.81
C SER A 143 6.99 12.41 11.45
N LEU A 144 6.84 12.12 10.16
CA LEU A 144 5.88 11.13 9.66
C LEU A 144 6.07 9.76 10.33
N SER A 145 4.95 9.08 10.56
CA SER A 145 4.85 7.74 11.09
C SER A 145 3.65 7.02 10.47
N VAL A 146 3.67 5.70 10.47
CA VAL A 146 2.49 4.89 10.15
C VAL A 146 1.73 4.56 11.43
N ILE A 147 0.40 4.44 11.37
CA ILE A 147 -0.37 3.79 12.43
C ILE A 147 -0.19 2.27 12.29
N PRO A 148 0.48 1.58 13.24
CA PRO A 148 0.80 0.16 13.07
C PRO A 148 -0.45 -0.69 12.88
N ASN A 149 -0.37 -1.62 11.94
CA ASN A 149 -1.47 -2.50 11.59
C ASN A 149 -0.95 -3.88 11.15
N ALA A 150 -1.79 -4.90 11.30
CA ALA A 150 -1.54 -6.23 10.77
C ALA A 150 -2.88 -6.88 10.42
N GLY A 151 -2.93 -7.65 9.35
CA GLY A 151 -4.18 -8.24 8.90
C GLY A 151 -4.06 -9.02 7.59
N GLY A 152 -5.24 -9.28 7.01
CA GLY A 152 -5.35 -9.90 5.69
C GLY A 152 -5.26 -8.89 4.56
N THR A 153 -4.67 -9.28 3.44
CA THR A 153 -4.67 -8.51 2.19
C THR A 153 -5.92 -8.81 1.35
N ALA A 154 -6.12 -8.08 0.24
CA ALA A 154 -7.26 -8.24 -0.65
C ALA A 154 -7.41 -9.67 -1.20
N GLN A 155 -6.29 -10.35 -1.46
CA GLN A 155 -6.28 -11.72 -1.96
C GLN A 155 -6.18 -12.78 -0.85
N GLY A 156 -6.16 -12.38 0.42
CA GLY A 156 -6.13 -13.29 1.57
C GLY A 156 -4.72 -13.67 2.04
N GLY A 157 -3.70 -12.93 1.62
CA GLY A 157 -2.36 -12.97 2.21
C GLY A 157 -2.36 -12.30 3.58
N ALA A 158 -1.19 -12.26 4.23
CA ALA A 158 -1.01 -11.63 5.53
C ALA A 158 0.04 -10.52 5.44
N PHE A 159 -0.17 -9.42 6.15
CA PHE A 159 0.81 -8.36 6.28
C PHE A 159 0.93 -7.87 7.73
N ALA A 160 2.05 -7.25 8.06
CA ALA A 160 2.26 -6.49 9.28
C ALA A 160 3.14 -5.28 8.99
N ILE A 161 2.70 -4.08 9.37
CA ILE A 161 3.41 -2.81 9.17
C ILE A 161 3.69 -2.12 10.51
N GLY A 162 4.92 -1.66 10.67
CA GLY A 162 5.40 -0.92 11.84
C GLY A 162 5.19 0.59 11.71
N ALA A 163 5.33 1.31 12.83
CA ALA A 163 5.24 2.76 12.86
C ALA A 163 6.34 3.45 12.02
N ASP A 164 7.47 2.77 11.84
CA ASP A 164 8.63 3.19 11.08
C ASP A 164 8.47 2.99 9.55
N GLY A 165 7.30 2.54 9.10
CA GLY A 165 6.99 2.32 7.68
C GLY A 165 7.58 1.03 7.10
N GLY A 166 8.35 0.26 7.87
CA GLY A 166 8.79 -1.08 7.48
C GLY A 166 7.64 -2.07 7.62
N PHE A 167 7.60 -3.08 6.73
CA PHE A 167 6.53 -4.08 6.77
C PHE A 167 6.98 -5.46 6.30
N SER A 168 6.20 -6.48 6.66
CA SER A 168 6.28 -7.82 6.10
C SER A 168 4.99 -8.19 5.38
N TYR A 169 5.13 -9.01 4.35
CA TYR A 169 4.02 -9.57 3.58
C TYR A 169 4.28 -11.05 3.29
N LEU A 170 3.25 -11.87 3.43
CA LEU A 170 3.23 -13.26 3.03
C LEU A 170 2.00 -13.48 2.12
N PRO A 171 2.17 -13.89 0.86
CA PRO A 171 1.05 -14.13 -0.04
C PRO A 171 0.18 -15.30 0.43
N PRO A 172 -1.05 -15.43 -0.12
CA PRO A 172 -1.79 -16.68 -0.02
C PRO A 172 -0.97 -17.84 -0.61
N VAL A 173 -1.22 -19.04 -0.10
CA VAL A 173 -0.54 -20.27 -0.56
C VAL A 173 -0.83 -20.49 -2.05
N GLY A 174 0.22 -20.65 -2.85
CA GLY A 174 0.12 -20.90 -4.30
C GLY A 174 -0.38 -19.71 -5.11
N PHE A 175 -0.34 -18.49 -4.58
CA PHE A 175 -0.84 -17.31 -5.27
C PHE A 175 0.22 -16.66 -6.18
N GLU A 176 -0.19 -16.34 -7.40
CA GLU A 176 0.47 -15.41 -8.31
C GLU A 176 -0.51 -14.30 -8.75
N GLY A 177 0.01 -13.09 -8.95
CA GLY A 177 -0.78 -11.93 -9.40
C GLY A 177 -0.66 -10.73 -8.46
N ILE A 178 -1.63 -9.82 -8.55
CA ILE A 178 -1.64 -8.58 -7.79
C ILE A 178 -2.40 -8.76 -6.48
N ASP A 179 -1.80 -8.31 -5.39
CA ASP A 179 -2.41 -8.23 -4.07
C ASP A 179 -2.21 -6.83 -3.48
N THR A 180 -3.08 -6.42 -2.56
CA THR A 180 -3.08 -5.07 -2.00
C THR A 180 -3.46 -5.04 -0.53
N PHE A 181 -2.89 -4.08 0.20
CA PHE A 181 -3.37 -3.65 1.52
C PHE A 181 -3.21 -2.14 1.67
N ASN A 182 -3.88 -1.54 2.67
CA ASN A 182 -3.79 -0.10 2.92
C ASN A 182 -2.97 0.18 4.19
N TYR A 183 -2.27 1.32 4.19
CA TYR A 183 -1.63 1.88 5.38
C TYR A 183 -2.20 3.27 5.70
N THR A 184 -2.07 3.71 6.95
CA THR A 184 -2.52 5.04 7.39
C THR A 184 -1.31 5.83 7.88
N LEU A 185 -1.02 6.92 7.18
CA LEU A 185 0.03 7.89 7.46
C LEU A 185 -0.45 8.89 8.50
N THR A 186 0.41 9.23 9.45
CA THR A 186 0.18 10.26 10.46
C THR A 186 1.43 11.09 10.68
N ASP A 187 1.26 12.39 10.87
CA ASP A 187 2.27 13.31 11.40
C ASP A 187 2.14 13.47 12.93
N GLY A 188 1.23 12.74 13.58
CA GLY A 188 0.99 12.86 15.02
C GLY A 188 0.23 14.12 15.43
N ASP A 189 -0.17 14.97 14.48
CA ASP A 189 -1.07 16.08 14.73
C ASP A 189 -2.52 15.58 14.84
N SER A 190 -3.20 15.99 15.90
CA SER A 190 -4.62 15.65 16.11
C SER A 190 -5.58 16.67 15.49
N VAL A 191 -5.06 17.80 14.99
CA VAL A 191 -5.86 18.89 14.40
C VAL A 191 -6.27 18.54 12.96
N THR A 192 -5.37 17.94 12.19
CA THR A 192 -5.59 17.57 10.78
C THR A 192 -5.91 16.07 10.65
N PRO A 193 -6.62 15.66 9.58
CA PRO A 193 -6.87 14.26 9.34
C PRO A 193 -5.59 13.54 8.88
N ASN A 194 -5.46 12.27 9.31
CA ASN A 194 -4.50 11.33 8.73
C ASN A 194 -4.85 11.00 7.27
N ASP A 195 -3.85 10.57 6.51
CA ASP A 195 -4.03 10.11 5.13
C ASP A 195 -3.91 8.57 5.02
N THR A 196 -4.55 7.97 4.04
CA THR A 196 -4.56 6.51 3.85
C THR A 196 -4.37 6.17 2.39
N GLU A 197 -3.42 5.29 2.13
CA GLU A 197 -3.02 4.96 0.77
C GLU A 197 -2.74 3.45 0.61
N THR A 198 -2.70 3.02 -0.65
CA THR A 198 -2.64 1.61 -1.05
C THR A 198 -1.20 1.16 -1.32
N VAL A 199 -0.80 0.04 -0.71
CA VAL A 199 0.39 -0.72 -1.09
C VAL A 199 -0.02 -1.80 -2.09
N THR A 200 0.63 -1.82 -3.26
CA THR A 200 0.43 -2.86 -4.29
C THR A 200 1.60 -3.83 -4.31
N ILE A 201 1.32 -5.13 -4.28
CA ILE A 201 2.35 -6.18 -4.37
C ILE A 201 2.07 -7.03 -5.61
N THR A 202 3.06 -7.10 -6.49
CA THR A 202 3.05 -8.06 -7.61
C THR A 202 3.76 -9.33 -7.19
N VAL A 203 3.01 -10.42 -7.06
CA VAL A 203 3.53 -11.75 -6.71
C VAL A 203 3.80 -12.51 -7.99
N ASN A 204 5.07 -12.87 -8.20
CA ASN A 204 5.50 -13.67 -9.35
C ASN A 204 6.03 -15.02 -8.85
N GLU A 205 5.95 -16.05 -9.68
CA GLU A 205 6.63 -17.34 -9.53
C GLU A 205 6.40 -18.02 -8.16
N VAL A 206 5.61 -19.09 -8.15
CA VAL A 206 5.42 -19.90 -6.94
C VAL A 206 6.62 -20.82 -6.68
N ILE A 207 7.10 -20.80 -5.43
CA ILE A 207 8.09 -21.75 -4.93
C ILE A 207 7.46 -22.65 -3.85
N TRP A 208 7.35 -23.94 -4.13
CA TRP A 208 6.91 -24.95 -3.16
C TRP A 208 8.09 -25.51 -2.38
N PHE A 209 8.10 -25.30 -1.06
CA PHE A 209 9.17 -25.76 -0.19
C PHE A 209 8.82 -27.12 0.45
N ILE A 210 9.78 -28.06 0.40
CA ILE A 210 9.69 -29.37 1.05
C ILE A 210 10.92 -29.59 1.94
N ASP A 211 10.68 -29.85 3.22
CA ASP A 211 11.71 -30.06 4.25
C ASP A 211 11.33 -31.20 5.19
N ASN A 212 12.02 -32.33 5.10
CA ASN A 212 11.71 -33.51 5.91
C ASN A 212 12.12 -33.39 7.40
N SER A 213 12.69 -32.27 7.81
CA SER A 213 13.02 -32.00 9.20
C SER A 213 11.86 -31.36 9.98
N VAL A 214 10.88 -30.77 9.29
CA VAL A 214 9.71 -30.16 9.94
C VAL A 214 8.60 -31.18 10.18
N ALA A 215 7.77 -30.92 11.21
CA ALA A 215 6.63 -31.76 11.55
C ALA A 215 5.34 -31.27 10.86
N GLY A 216 4.37 -32.18 10.69
CA GLY A 216 3.05 -31.88 10.15
C GLY A 216 3.01 -31.83 8.63
N PRO A 217 1.84 -31.59 8.01
CA PRO A 217 1.73 -31.58 6.56
C PRO A 217 2.50 -30.42 5.94
N GLY A 218 2.49 -29.22 6.56
CA GLY A 218 3.02 -27.98 5.99
C GLY A 218 2.01 -27.30 5.07
N THR A 219 2.30 -26.05 4.68
CA THR A 219 1.55 -25.33 3.62
C THR A 219 2.37 -25.15 2.35
N GLY A 220 3.68 -25.43 2.40
CA GLY A 220 4.59 -25.21 1.28
C GLY A 220 5.21 -23.81 1.23
N HIS A 221 4.91 -22.95 2.22
CA HIS A 221 5.63 -21.69 2.41
C HIS A 221 7.06 -21.92 2.88
N ILE A 222 7.96 -20.96 2.62
CA ILE A 222 9.35 -21.02 3.11
C ILE A 222 9.45 -21.15 4.64
N ASN A 223 8.50 -20.57 5.37
CA ASN A 223 8.42 -20.63 6.83
C ASN A 223 7.51 -21.75 7.37
N ASN A 224 6.87 -22.52 6.49
CA ASN A 224 6.02 -23.65 6.83
C ASN A 224 6.00 -24.68 5.67
N PRO A 225 7.17 -25.27 5.37
CA PRO A 225 7.36 -26.14 4.21
C PRO A 225 6.58 -27.46 4.38
N PHE A 226 6.31 -28.16 3.28
CA PHE A 226 5.78 -29.52 3.35
C PHE A 226 6.82 -30.48 3.96
N SER A 227 6.41 -31.39 4.83
CA SER A 227 7.37 -32.33 5.44
C SER A 227 7.73 -33.53 4.56
N THR A 228 6.97 -33.80 3.50
CA THR A 228 7.22 -34.92 2.59
C THR A 228 6.79 -34.58 1.17
N VAL A 229 7.36 -35.27 0.19
CA VAL A 229 6.91 -35.25 -1.21
C VAL A 229 5.44 -35.66 -1.32
N GLN A 230 5.00 -36.61 -0.49
CA GLN A 230 3.59 -37.03 -0.46
C GLN A 230 2.66 -35.91 0.00
N ASN A 231 3.06 -35.10 0.99
CA ASN A 231 2.27 -33.96 1.45
C ASN A 231 2.15 -32.90 0.35
N PHE A 232 3.27 -32.60 -0.33
CA PHE A 232 3.26 -31.73 -1.50
C PHE A 232 2.27 -32.23 -2.56
N ASN A 233 2.43 -33.47 -3.04
CA ASN A 233 1.57 -34.03 -4.10
C ASN A 233 0.07 -34.02 -3.75
N ASN A 234 -0.27 -34.11 -2.46
CA ASN A 234 -1.67 -34.21 -2.02
C ASN A 234 -2.31 -32.85 -1.71
N LEU A 235 -1.52 -31.84 -1.37
CA LEU A 235 -2.01 -30.60 -0.76
C LEU A 235 -1.62 -29.34 -1.52
N ALA A 236 -0.53 -29.38 -2.31
CA ALA A 236 -0.14 -28.25 -3.13
C ALA A 236 -1.15 -28.07 -4.28
N ALA A 237 -1.50 -26.81 -4.55
CA ALA A 237 -2.17 -26.43 -5.79
C ALA A 237 -1.09 -26.17 -6.85
N ASP A 238 -0.37 -27.23 -7.21
CA ASP A 238 0.80 -27.18 -8.11
C ASP A 238 0.38 -26.89 -9.56
N GLU A 239 1.02 -25.90 -10.18
CA GLU A 239 0.74 -25.43 -11.54
C GLU A 239 1.97 -25.54 -12.47
N GLU A 240 1.74 -25.46 -13.78
CA GLU A 240 2.84 -25.47 -14.78
C GLU A 240 3.75 -24.26 -14.57
N GLY A 241 5.07 -24.49 -14.53
CA GLY A 241 6.07 -23.44 -14.31
C GLY A 241 6.50 -23.24 -12.86
N ASP A 242 5.80 -23.84 -11.90
CA ASP A 242 6.16 -23.78 -10.48
C ASP A 242 7.57 -24.36 -10.21
N ILE A 243 8.20 -23.84 -9.16
CA ILE A 243 9.48 -24.33 -8.68
C ILE A 243 9.27 -25.14 -7.42
N ILE A 244 9.81 -26.35 -7.40
CA ILE A 244 9.78 -27.23 -6.23
C ILE A 244 11.17 -27.24 -5.62
N PHE A 245 11.29 -26.67 -4.43
CA PHE A 245 12.54 -26.60 -3.69
C PHE A 245 12.54 -27.62 -2.54
N ILE A 246 13.39 -28.64 -2.66
CA ILE A 246 13.52 -29.73 -1.70
C ILE A 246 14.84 -29.61 -0.97
N TYR A 247 14.81 -29.47 0.35
CA TYR A 247 16.02 -29.33 1.16
C TYR A 247 15.90 -30.04 2.51
N GLU A 248 16.89 -30.84 2.87
CA GLU A 248 16.99 -31.54 4.16
C GLU A 248 17.84 -30.71 5.10
N THR A 249 17.24 -30.33 6.23
CA THR A 249 17.99 -29.91 7.42
C THR A 249 18.05 -31.01 8.49
N GLY A 250 17.50 -32.20 8.19
CA GLY A 250 17.43 -33.38 9.07
C GLY A 250 18.37 -34.53 8.69
N SER A 251 18.04 -35.76 9.13
CA SER A 251 18.80 -36.99 8.82
C SER A 251 17.92 -38.05 8.14
N GLY A 252 16.99 -37.62 7.29
CA GLY A 252 15.92 -38.43 6.71
C GLY A 252 16.03 -38.51 5.19
N VAL A 253 15.49 -39.58 4.59
CA VAL A 253 15.46 -39.71 3.13
C VAL A 253 14.11 -39.22 2.60
N TYR A 254 14.11 -38.47 1.51
CA TYR A 254 12.89 -38.17 0.75
C TYR A 254 12.41 -39.44 0.03
N VAL A 255 11.19 -39.89 0.35
CA VAL A 255 10.56 -41.05 -0.26
C VAL A 255 9.24 -40.63 -0.88
N GLY A 256 9.03 -40.99 -2.15
CA GLY A 256 7.84 -40.66 -2.92
C GLY A 256 8.18 -40.38 -4.38
N ASP A 257 7.17 -40.51 -5.25
CA ASP A 257 7.27 -40.09 -6.64
C ASP A 257 6.75 -38.65 -6.76
N THR A 258 7.31 -37.84 -7.67
CA THR A 258 6.74 -36.55 -8.08
C THR A 258 6.52 -36.57 -9.59
N GLN A 259 5.36 -36.10 -10.05
CA GLN A 259 5.11 -35.88 -11.47
C GLN A 259 5.45 -34.43 -11.79
N LEU A 260 6.32 -34.21 -12.77
CA LEU A 260 6.64 -32.86 -13.23
C LEU A 260 5.71 -32.46 -14.36
N LEU A 261 5.00 -31.35 -14.16
CA LEU A 261 4.24 -30.66 -15.19
C LEU A 261 5.19 -29.90 -16.14
N ASN A 262 4.64 -29.35 -17.23
CA ASN A 262 5.46 -28.63 -18.19
C ASN A 262 6.15 -27.43 -17.53
N ASN A 263 7.42 -27.23 -17.89
CA ASN A 263 8.25 -26.11 -17.44
C ASN A 263 8.50 -26.01 -15.93
N GLN A 264 8.12 -27.01 -15.13
CA GLN A 264 8.46 -27.04 -13.71
C GLN A 264 9.94 -27.35 -13.49
N THR A 265 10.49 -26.79 -12.41
CA THR A 265 11.88 -27.00 -12.01
C THR A 265 11.95 -27.58 -10.60
N VAL A 266 12.65 -28.72 -10.44
CA VAL A 266 12.97 -29.28 -9.12
C VAL A 266 14.41 -28.95 -8.75
N ILE A 267 14.60 -28.40 -7.56
CA ILE A 267 15.92 -28.06 -7.03
C ILE A 267 16.11 -28.78 -5.70
N GLY A 268 17.16 -29.58 -5.61
CA GLY A 268 17.53 -30.31 -4.40
C GLY A 268 18.68 -29.66 -3.63
N GLN A 269 18.78 -29.97 -2.34
CA GLN A 269 19.98 -29.71 -1.54
C GLN A 269 21.23 -30.26 -2.26
N GLY A 270 22.27 -29.44 -2.42
CA GLY A 270 23.47 -29.81 -3.18
C GLY A 270 23.56 -29.13 -4.56
N ALA A 271 22.51 -28.43 -4.98
CA ALA A 271 22.67 -27.27 -5.85
C ALA A 271 23.74 -26.32 -5.26
N SER A 272 24.89 -26.21 -5.94
CA SER A 272 26.02 -25.39 -5.50
C SER A 272 25.87 -23.90 -5.87
N SER A 273 24.84 -23.58 -6.65
CA SER A 273 24.48 -22.23 -7.07
C SER A 273 23.26 -21.75 -6.29
N SER A 274 23.09 -20.44 -6.13
CA SER A 274 21.90 -19.88 -5.46
C SER A 274 20.63 -20.22 -6.23
N ILE A 275 19.46 -20.19 -5.57
CA ILE A 275 18.15 -20.33 -6.22
C ILE A 275 18.09 -19.39 -7.43
N ALA A 276 18.44 -18.12 -7.23
CA ALA A 276 18.48 -17.11 -8.28
C ALA A 276 19.35 -17.50 -9.50
N ALA A 277 20.50 -18.12 -9.27
CA ALA A 277 21.38 -18.54 -10.35
C ALA A 277 20.87 -19.80 -11.11
N ILE A 278 20.04 -20.62 -10.46
CA ILE A 278 19.50 -21.86 -11.05
C ILE A 278 18.21 -21.60 -11.80
N THR A 279 17.35 -20.76 -11.23
CA THR A 279 16.00 -20.48 -11.76
C THR A 279 15.98 -19.24 -12.64
N GLY A 280 17.00 -18.37 -12.55
CA GLY A 280 16.97 -17.03 -13.14
C GLY A 280 16.13 -16.04 -12.33
N ILE A 281 15.57 -16.46 -11.19
CA ILE A 281 14.74 -15.63 -10.33
C ILE A 281 15.60 -14.60 -9.63
N THR A 282 15.31 -13.33 -9.85
CA THR A 282 15.83 -12.27 -8.99
C THR A 282 14.94 -12.18 -7.75
N VAL A 283 15.50 -12.53 -6.58
CA VAL A 283 14.89 -12.11 -5.32
C VAL A 283 14.77 -10.59 -5.39
N PRO A 284 13.56 -10.03 -5.30
CA PRO A 284 13.37 -8.59 -5.30
C PRO A 284 14.34 -7.98 -4.28
N PRO A 285 15.15 -6.98 -4.68
CA PRO A 285 15.89 -6.23 -3.69
C PRO A 285 14.88 -5.57 -2.73
N PHE A 286 15.40 -5.11 -1.59
CA PHE A 286 14.74 -4.28 -0.56
C PHE A 286 14.24 -5.02 0.69
#